data_AF-A0A2T6ZCR0-F1
#
_entry.id   AF-A0A2T6ZCR0-F1
#
_cell.length_a   1.000
_cell.length_b   1.000
_cell.length_c   1.000
_cell.angle_alpha   90.00
_cell.angle_beta   90.00
_cell.angle_gamma   90.00
#
_symmetry.space_group_name_H-M   'P 1'
#
loop_
_entity.id
_entity.type
_entity.pdbx_description
1 polymer ?
#
loop_
_entity_poly.entity_id
_entity_poly.type
_entity_poly.pdbx_seq_one_letter_code
_entity_poly.pdbx_strand_id
1 'polypeptide(L)'
;MFLQTAIRPVARRALLPSSSSSAKTLTRTFTALRSPVLRQTLTPVRHHQKFPLKTQFATGKRFFTTDPAIVARPTRQQSIQKLLYAGGIFGGSLLAINLLFNNESREDSIPLYERAYLQETFTYTGLGVGMMGLAAKGLHNMGWSYKLMSMNPWVVLGGGLVTAVGTLVATRATDPDNYIQKHLLWSAFNLSNAAVLAPLFFYSPAILARAGLYTVGVIGSIAFVGATAKEDKYLYLGGPLLAGVAVVALSSLGPMVLPLGSRALVASEAISLYGGLAVFGGLTLYDVQKIMHNARLADKGLIKKDTVNESISLELDFINIFIRIVQILGQQQQNRR
;
A
#
# COMPACT_ATOMS: atom_id res chain seq x y z
N MET A 1 16.68 -22.41 52.67
CA MET A 1 16.61 -21.44 53.78
C MET A 1 18.02 -20.98 54.07
N PHE A 2 18.19 -19.65 54.12
CA PHE A 2 19.43 -18.87 54.15
C PHE A 2 20.51 -19.34 55.14
N LEU A 3 21.80 -19.16 54.79
CA LEU A 3 22.66 -18.10 55.36
C LEU A 3 24.11 -18.19 54.83
N GLN A 4 24.53 -17.11 54.16
CA GLN A 4 25.94 -16.70 54.00
C GLN A 4 26.43 -16.11 55.33
N THR A 5 27.67 -16.43 55.70
CA THR A 5 28.40 -15.76 56.80
C THR A 5 29.78 -15.31 56.33
N ALA A 6 30.02 -14.00 56.53
CA ALA A 6 31.29 -13.30 56.82
C ALA A 6 32.45 -13.45 55.80
N ILE A 7 33.18 -12.38 55.43
CA ILE A 7 34.19 -11.72 56.28
C ILE A 7 34.52 -10.34 55.65
N ARG A 8 34.60 -9.31 56.53
CA ARG A 8 35.23 -7.98 56.38
C ARG A 8 36.68 -8.07 56.94
N PRO A 9 37.52 -7.00 56.99
CA PRO A 9 37.77 -5.85 56.10
C PRO A 9 39.30 -5.52 55.98
N VAL A 10 39.70 -4.58 55.12
CA VAL A 10 40.85 -3.67 55.39
C VAL A 10 40.53 -2.28 54.85
N ALA A 11 40.89 -1.26 55.63
CA ALA A 11 40.44 0.12 55.54
C ALA A 11 41.53 1.12 55.10
N ARG A 12 41.08 2.38 54.92
CA ARG A 12 41.79 3.69 54.77
C ARG A 12 42.20 4.02 53.34
N ARG A 13 42.06 5.25 52.83
CA ARG A 13 41.99 6.61 53.44
C ARG A 13 41.37 7.57 52.39
N ALA A 14 40.27 8.25 52.69
CA ALA A 14 40.15 9.71 52.92
C ALA A 14 40.49 10.65 51.74
N LEU A 15 39.50 11.43 51.25
CA LEU A 15 39.40 12.92 51.32
C LEU A 15 38.48 13.49 50.20
N LEU A 16 37.48 14.29 50.62
CA LEU A 16 36.65 15.24 49.85
C LEU A 16 37.49 16.50 49.46
N PRO A 17 36.99 17.57 48.77
CA PRO A 17 35.65 17.91 48.23
C PRO A 17 35.63 18.56 46.80
N SER A 18 34.40 18.94 46.39
CA SER A 18 33.91 19.79 45.29
C SER A 18 34.83 20.84 44.60
N SER A 19 34.68 20.99 43.28
CA SER A 19 34.36 22.28 42.62
C SER A 19 33.97 22.11 41.13
N SER A 20 33.32 23.15 40.63
CA SER A 20 32.52 23.35 39.40
C SER A 20 33.26 23.39 38.05
N SER A 21 32.57 22.99 36.97
CA SER A 21 32.71 23.46 35.56
C SER A 21 31.91 22.50 34.65
N SER A 22 31.19 22.82 33.58
CA SER A 22 30.78 24.05 32.90
C SER A 22 29.76 23.58 31.84
N ALA A 23 28.52 24.07 31.87
CA ALA A 23 27.51 23.84 30.83
C ALA A 23 27.76 24.78 29.64
N LYS A 24 27.63 24.30 28.41
CA LYS A 24 27.60 25.13 27.20
C LYS A 24 26.25 24.97 26.50
N THR A 25 25.37 25.94 26.74
CA THR A 25 24.14 26.20 25.98
C THR A 25 24.41 27.36 25.04
N LEU A 26 24.10 27.20 23.75
CA LEU A 26 24.37 28.16 22.69
C LEU A 26 23.06 28.87 22.30
N THR A 27 22.82 30.04 22.89
CA THR A 27 21.75 30.98 22.51
C THR A 27 22.39 32.17 21.80
N ARG A 28 21.93 32.47 20.58
CA ARG A 28 22.41 33.59 19.78
C ARG A 28 21.34 34.68 19.78
N THR A 29 21.63 35.80 20.45
CA THR A 29 20.83 37.03 20.44
C THR A 29 21.59 38.07 19.61
N PHE A 30 20.93 38.74 18.68
CA PHE A 30 21.48 39.89 17.96
C PHE A 30 20.90 41.19 18.53
N THR A 31 21.77 42.06 19.04
CA THR A 31 21.48 43.43 19.46
C THR A 31 21.84 44.42 18.35
N ALA A 32 20.97 45.42 18.17
CA ALA A 32 21.14 46.57 17.29
C ALA A 32 22.10 47.61 17.89
N LEU A 33 22.78 48.39 17.02
CA LEU A 33 23.37 49.68 17.37
C LEU A 33 23.52 50.59 16.13
N ARG A 34 23.02 51.83 16.25
CA ARG A 34 23.11 52.97 15.31
C ARG A 34 24.54 53.57 15.33
N SER A 35 25.04 54.20 14.26
CA SER A 35 24.99 55.66 13.95
C SER A 35 26.25 56.05 13.10
N PRO A 36 26.55 57.33 12.75
CA PRO A 36 25.94 58.12 11.67
C PRO A 36 26.95 58.81 10.68
N VAL A 37 26.44 59.31 9.55
CA VAL A 37 26.79 60.52 8.76
C VAL A 37 28.27 60.89 8.51
N LEU A 38 28.63 61.04 7.21
CA LEU A 38 29.47 62.16 6.76
C LEU A 38 29.16 62.60 5.31
N ARG A 39 29.19 63.92 5.17
CA ARG A 39 28.72 64.81 4.10
C ARG A 39 29.84 65.05 3.08
N GLN A 40 29.55 64.99 1.79
CA GLN A 40 30.33 65.71 0.76
C GLN A 40 29.39 66.35 -0.28
N THR A 41 29.48 67.67 -0.32
CA THR A 41 28.94 68.61 -1.32
C THR A 41 29.85 68.66 -2.55
N LEU A 42 29.30 68.76 -3.77
CA LEU A 42 29.84 69.54 -4.91
C LEU A 42 28.84 69.59 -6.11
N THR A 43 28.43 70.82 -6.43
CA THR A 43 27.96 71.50 -7.67
C THR A 43 27.33 70.76 -8.89
N PRO A 44 26.38 71.41 -9.60
CA PRO A 44 25.55 70.78 -10.63
C PRO A 44 26.16 70.85 -12.04
N VAL A 45 26.13 69.74 -12.78
CA VAL A 45 26.30 69.72 -14.24
C VAL A 45 25.01 69.22 -14.87
N ARG A 46 24.38 70.12 -15.63
CA ARG A 46 23.12 69.94 -16.34
C ARG A 46 23.38 69.15 -17.63
N HIS A 47 22.87 67.93 -17.71
CA HIS A 47 22.65 67.25 -18.99
C HIS A 47 21.22 66.72 -19.08
N HIS A 48 20.53 67.15 -20.14
CA HIS A 48 19.15 66.81 -20.45
C HIS A 48 19.08 65.43 -21.10
N GLN A 49 18.43 64.47 -20.42
CA GLN A 49 17.78 63.35 -21.09
C GLN A 49 16.49 62.99 -20.37
N LYS A 50 15.39 63.03 -21.13
CA LYS A 50 14.02 62.85 -20.69
C LYS A 50 13.74 61.35 -20.51
N PHE A 51 13.42 60.92 -19.29
CA PHE A 51 12.73 59.65 -19.05
C PHE A 51 11.44 59.93 -18.27
N PRO A 52 10.25 59.65 -18.83
CA PRO A 52 9.01 59.77 -18.06
C PRO A 52 8.82 58.55 -17.17
N LEU A 53 8.90 58.78 -15.87
CA LEU A 53 8.52 57.85 -14.82
C LEU A 53 6.98 57.87 -14.70
N LYS A 54 6.31 56.85 -15.23
CA LYS A 54 4.90 56.55 -14.89
C LYS A 54 4.87 55.28 -14.05
N THR A 55 4.80 55.47 -12.75
CA THR A 55 4.36 54.49 -11.76
C THR A 55 2.94 54.03 -12.09
N GLN A 56 2.81 52.86 -12.69
CA GLN A 56 1.51 52.17 -12.79
C GLN A 56 1.43 51.12 -11.69
N PHE A 57 0.66 51.43 -10.65
CA PHE A 57 0.09 50.43 -9.76
C PHE A 57 -0.91 49.60 -10.56
N ALA A 58 -0.45 48.46 -11.08
CA ALA A 58 -1.33 47.46 -11.67
C ALA A 58 -1.95 46.62 -10.54
N THR A 59 -3.16 46.99 -10.14
CA THR A 59 -4.06 46.14 -9.36
C THR A 59 -4.34 44.88 -10.18
N GLY A 60 -3.56 43.82 -9.92
CA GLY A 60 -3.75 42.52 -10.53
C GLY A 60 -5.04 41.88 -10.05
N LYS A 61 -6.15 42.16 -10.75
CA LYS A 61 -7.37 41.34 -10.64
C LYS A 61 -7.04 39.98 -11.26
N ARG A 62 -6.77 38.98 -10.42
CA ARG A 62 -6.74 37.57 -10.83
C ARG A 62 -8.16 37.20 -11.24
N PHE A 63 -8.45 37.28 -12.53
CA PHE A 63 -9.61 36.64 -13.12
C PHE A 63 -9.42 35.14 -13.00
N PHE A 64 -10.12 34.52 -12.05
CA PHE A 64 -10.35 33.08 -12.08
C PHE A 64 -11.41 32.84 -13.16
N THR A 65 -10.95 32.51 -14.38
CA THR A 65 -11.83 31.87 -15.35
C THR A 65 -11.95 30.40 -14.93
N THR A 66 -13.06 30.05 -14.29
CA THR A 66 -13.57 28.68 -14.28
C THR A 66 -14.10 28.37 -15.68
N ASP A 67 -13.19 28.15 -16.63
CA ASP A 67 -13.54 27.41 -17.84
C ASP A 67 -13.82 25.96 -17.40
N PRO A 68 -14.98 25.37 -17.74
CA PRO A 68 -15.19 23.96 -17.50
C PRO A 68 -14.10 23.23 -18.29
N ALA A 69 -13.31 22.37 -17.62
CA ALA A 69 -12.34 21.54 -18.30
C ALA A 69 -13.09 20.68 -19.34
N ILE A 70 -13.06 21.09 -20.60
CA ILE A 70 -13.56 20.30 -21.72
C ILE A 70 -12.64 19.09 -21.76
N VAL A 71 -13.09 17.98 -21.18
CA VAL A 71 -12.44 16.68 -21.34
C VAL A 71 -12.65 16.28 -22.80
N ALA A 72 -11.78 16.77 -23.69
CA ALA A 72 -11.76 16.38 -25.07
C ALA A 72 -11.56 14.86 -25.11
N ARG A 73 -12.58 14.13 -25.57
CA ARG A 73 -12.45 12.68 -25.79
C ARG A 73 -11.36 12.50 -26.85
N PRO A 74 -10.21 11.86 -26.52
CA PRO A 74 -9.15 11.68 -27.48
C PRO A 74 -9.68 10.90 -28.68
N THR A 75 -9.21 11.23 -29.88
CA THR A 75 -9.57 10.46 -31.07
C THR A 75 -9.13 9.01 -30.89
N ARG A 76 -9.80 8.06 -31.57
CA ARG A 76 -9.50 6.62 -31.47
C ARG A 76 -8.00 6.35 -31.68
N GLN A 77 -7.38 7.05 -32.62
CA GLN A 77 -5.95 6.96 -32.93
C GLN A 77 -5.07 7.47 -31.77
N GLN A 78 -5.40 8.61 -31.16
CA GLN A 78 -4.68 9.12 -29.98
C GLN A 78 -4.84 8.19 -28.77
N SER A 79 -6.00 7.55 -28.62
CA SER A 79 -6.24 6.57 -27.55
C SER A 79 -5.40 5.30 -27.74
N ILE A 80 -5.34 4.79 -28.98
CA ILE A 80 -4.49 3.66 -29.33
C ILE A 80 -3.01 4.01 -29.13
N GLN A 81 -2.56 5.19 -29.54
CA GLN A 81 -1.20 5.65 -29.30
C GLN A 81 -0.88 5.72 -27.79
N LYS A 82 -1.76 6.32 -26.98
CA LYS A 82 -1.58 6.36 -25.52
C LYS A 82 -1.52 4.96 -24.91
N LEU A 83 -2.35 4.03 -25.38
CA LEU A 83 -2.33 2.63 -24.95
C LEU A 83 -1.03 1.93 -25.35
N LEU A 84 -0.52 2.17 -26.57
CA LEU A 84 0.74 1.61 -27.05
C LEU A 84 1.93 2.15 -26.25
N TYR A 85 1.99 3.46 -26.00
CA TYR A 85 3.05 4.05 -25.17
C TYR A 85 2.99 3.53 -23.73
N ALA A 86 1.79 3.46 -23.13
CA ALA A 86 1.62 2.92 -21.79
C ALA A 86 2.00 1.43 -21.72
N GLY A 87 1.58 0.64 -22.72
CA GLY A 87 1.93 -0.77 -22.85
C GLY A 87 3.43 -0.98 -23.06
N GLY A 88 4.08 -0.13 -23.86
CA GLY A 88 5.52 -0.16 -24.09
C GLY A 88 6.33 0.18 -22.84
N ILE A 89 5.94 1.21 -22.07
CA ILE A 89 6.57 1.55 -20.79
C ILE A 89 6.39 0.39 -19.80
N PHE A 90 5.16 -0.12 -19.67
CA PHE A 90 4.86 -1.23 -18.77
C PHE A 90 5.66 -2.48 -19.14
N GLY A 91 5.52 -2.97 -20.37
CA GLY A 91 6.24 -4.15 -20.86
C GLY A 91 7.76 -3.99 -20.80
N GLY A 92 8.28 -2.83 -21.21
CA GLY A 92 9.71 -2.51 -21.12
C GLY A 92 10.22 -2.50 -19.67
N SER A 93 9.45 -1.95 -18.74
CA SER A 93 9.80 -1.97 -17.31
C SER A 93 9.80 -3.40 -16.74
N LEU A 94 8.86 -4.25 -17.14
CA LEU A 94 8.84 -5.66 -16.72
C LEU A 94 10.06 -6.42 -17.24
N LEU A 95 10.39 -6.23 -18.51
CA LEU A 95 11.58 -6.84 -19.09
C LEU A 95 12.86 -6.32 -18.42
N ALA A 96 12.94 -5.02 -18.14
CA ALA A 96 14.10 -4.44 -17.46
C ALA A 96 14.23 -4.95 -16.02
N ILE A 97 13.13 -5.02 -15.26
CA ILE A 97 13.12 -5.60 -13.90
C ILE A 97 13.49 -7.08 -13.96
N ASN A 98 12.98 -7.81 -14.95
CA ASN A 98 13.37 -9.20 -15.17
C ASN A 98 14.88 -9.30 -15.41
N LEU A 99 15.42 -8.57 -16.39
CA LEU A 99 16.85 -8.63 -16.70
C LEU A 99 17.74 -8.16 -15.53
N LEU A 100 17.32 -7.15 -14.76
CA LEU A 100 18.11 -6.61 -13.64
C LEU A 100 18.07 -7.47 -12.37
N PHE A 101 16.90 -8.01 -12.02
CA PHE A 101 16.71 -8.75 -10.75
C PHE A 101 16.64 -10.27 -10.92
N ASN A 102 16.40 -10.74 -12.16
CA ASN A 102 16.32 -12.15 -12.53
C ASN A 102 17.56 -12.63 -13.31
N ASN A 103 18.74 -12.16 -12.91
CA ASN A 103 20.02 -12.63 -13.50
C ASN A 103 20.30 -14.11 -13.16
N GLU A 104 19.58 -14.68 -12.20
CA GLU A 104 19.49 -16.13 -11.94
C GLU A 104 18.13 -16.67 -12.42
N SER A 105 17.70 -16.29 -13.62
CA SER A 105 16.50 -16.84 -14.23
C SER A 105 16.60 -18.38 -14.30
N ARG A 106 15.45 -19.04 -14.16
CA ARG A 106 15.37 -20.49 -14.30
C ARG A 106 15.92 -20.87 -15.68
N GLU A 107 16.94 -21.74 -15.71
CA GLU A 107 17.64 -22.14 -16.94
C GLU A 107 16.71 -22.93 -17.90
N ASP A 108 15.65 -23.53 -17.34
CA ASP A 108 14.59 -24.23 -18.05
C ASP A 108 13.25 -23.50 -18.02
N SER A 109 12.54 -23.54 -19.16
CA SER A 109 11.14 -23.09 -19.27
C SER A 109 10.25 -23.74 -18.19
N ILE A 110 9.24 -23.02 -17.73
CA ILE A 110 8.32 -23.51 -16.68
C ILE A 110 7.66 -24.82 -17.18
N PRO A 111 7.69 -25.94 -16.43
CA PRO A 111 7.18 -27.23 -16.88
C PRO A 111 5.67 -27.15 -17.08
N LEU A 112 5.14 -28.00 -17.96
CA LEU A 112 3.73 -27.95 -18.36
C LEU A 112 2.78 -28.08 -17.15
N TYR A 113 3.14 -28.91 -16.17
CA TYR A 113 2.35 -29.11 -14.96
C TYR A 113 2.30 -27.86 -14.06
N GLU A 114 3.45 -27.24 -13.79
CA GLU A 114 3.53 -25.99 -13.01
C GLU A 114 2.68 -24.88 -13.68
N ARG A 115 2.79 -24.74 -15.01
CA ARG A 115 2.00 -23.74 -15.77
C ARG A 115 0.50 -23.99 -15.65
N ALA A 116 0.07 -25.23 -15.82
CA ALA A 116 -1.34 -25.59 -15.71
C ALA A 116 -1.87 -25.34 -14.29
N TYR A 117 -1.08 -25.69 -13.26
CA TYR A 117 -1.42 -25.44 -11.85
C TYR A 117 -1.58 -23.94 -11.57
N LEU A 118 -0.63 -23.12 -12.05
CA LEU A 118 -0.66 -21.67 -11.88
C LEU A 118 -1.86 -21.05 -12.59
N GLN A 119 -2.10 -21.43 -13.84
CA GLN A 119 -3.22 -20.93 -14.63
C GLN A 119 -4.56 -21.27 -13.98
N GLU A 120 -4.72 -22.48 -13.46
CA GLU A 120 -5.93 -22.90 -12.76
C GLU A 120 -6.12 -22.10 -11.47
N THR A 121 -5.06 -21.90 -10.69
CA THR A 121 -5.09 -21.08 -9.48
C THR A 121 -5.52 -19.65 -9.78
N PHE A 122 -4.95 -19.01 -10.81
CA PHE A 122 -5.35 -17.68 -11.25
C PHE A 122 -6.78 -17.63 -11.80
N THR A 123 -7.26 -18.71 -12.41
CA THR A 123 -8.64 -18.80 -12.88
C THR A 123 -9.59 -18.79 -11.70
N TYR A 124 -9.32 -19.57 -10.65
CA TYR A 124 -10.10 -19.52 -9.41
C TYR A 124 -10.02 -18.15 -8.74
N THR A 125 -8.83 -17.55 -8.63
CA THR A 125 -8.68 -16.20 -8.07
C THR A 125 -9.50 -15.17 -8.86
N GLY A 126 -9.44 -15.20 -10.20
CA GLY A 126 -10.20 -14.29 -11.06
C GLY A 126 -11.71 -14.47 -10.90
N LEU A 127 -12.18 -15.72 -10.81
CA LEU A 127 -13.59 -16.03 -10.54
C LEU A 127 -14.02 -15.56 -9.14
N GLY A 128 -13.18 -15.80 -8.12
CA GLY A 128 -13.43 -15.40 -6.73
C GLY A 128 -13.55 -13.89 -6.61
N VAL A 129 -12.57 -13.14 -7.11
CA VAL A 129 -12.59 -11.67 -7.14
C VAL A 129 -13.77 -11.12 -7.95
N GLY A 130 -14.06 -11.72 -9.11
CA GLY A 130 -15.23 -11.35 -9.92
C GLY A 130 -16.54 -11.56 -9.16
N MET A 131 -16.68 -12.70 -8.49
CA MET A 131 -17.82 -13.01 -7.63
C MET A 131 -17.94 -12.01 -6.47
N MET A 132 -16.83 -11.67 -5.81
CA MET A 132 -16.81 -10.68 -4.73
C MET A 132 -17.31 -9.32 -5.21
N GLY A 133 -16.82 -8.84 -6.36
CA GLY A 133 -17.22 -7.55 -6.91
C GLY A 133 -18.70 -7.48 -7.24
N LEU A 134 -19.24 -8.54 -7.85
CA LEU A 134 -20.67 -8.65 -8.17
C LEU A 134 -21.52 -8.76 -6.91
N ALA A 135 -21.13 -9.59 -5.96
CA ALA A 135 -21.83 -9.77 -4.69
C ALA A 135 -21.83 -8.49 -3.86
N ALA A 136 -20.68 -7.80 -3.75
CA ALA A 136 -20.56 -6.55 -3.03
C ALA A 136 -21.43 -5.45 -3.64
N LYS A 137 -21.50 -5.38 -4.98
CA LYS A 137 -22.43 -4.48 -5.69
C LYS A 137 -23.88 -4.83 -5.38
N GLY A 138 -24.24 -6.12 -5.40
CA GLY A 138 -25.58 -6.59 -5.06
C GLY A 138 -25.97 -6.20 -3.64
N LEU A 139 -25.09 -6.46 -2.66
CA LEU A 139 -25.29 -6.11 -1.26
C LEU A 139 -25.44 -4.59 -1.07
N HIS A 140 -24.60 -3.79 -1.73
CA HIS A 140 -24.72 -2.33 -1.69
C HIS A 140 -26.09 -1.85 -2.18
N ASN A 141 -26.56 -2.38 -3.32
CA ASN A 141 -27.86 -2.03 -3.88
C ASN A 141 -29.04 -2.43 -2.96
N MET A 142 -28.89 -3.48 -2.16
CA MET A 142 -29.86 -3.92 -1.16
C MET A 142 -29.82 -3.12 0.15
N GLY A 143 -28.96 -2.09 0.23
CA GLY A 143 -28.80 -1.25 1.41
C GLY A 143 -27.94 -1.87 2.52
N TRP A 144 -27.24 -2.98 2.26
CA TRP A 144 -26.33 -3.61 3.22
C TRP A 144 -25.23 -2.65 3.69
N SER A 145 -24.71 -1.81 2.80
CA SER A 145 -23.66 -0.84 3.14
C SER A 145 -24.11 0.16 4.21
N TYR A 146 -25.37 0.62 4.17
CA TYR A 146 -25.93 1.52 5.18
C TYR A 146 -26.14 0.79 6.52
N LYS A 147 -26.55 -0.47 6.49
CA LYS A 147 -26.67 -1.31 7.70
C LYS A 147 -25.32 -1.50 8.37
N LEU A 148 -24.28 -1.84 7.59
CA LEU A 148 -22.92 -1.96 8.13
C LEU A 148 -22.42 -0.67 8.77
N MET A 149 -22.68 0.49 8.15
CA MET A 149 -22.26 1.78 8.70
C MET A 149 -23.00 2.20 9.97
N SER A 150 -24.20 1.64 10.21
CA SER A 150 -24.98 1.91 11.44
C SER A 150 -24.75 0.87 12.54
N MET A 151 -24.11 -0.25 12.23
CA MET A 151 -23.69 -1.25 13.21
C MET A 151 -22.45 -0.79 13.99
N ASN A 152 -22.26 -1.34 15.19
CA ASN A 152 -21.07 -1.07 15.98
C ASN A 152 -19.81 -1.48 15.18
N PRO A 153 -18.83 -0.57 14.97
CA PRO A 153 -17.63 -0.85 14.21
C PRO A 153 -16.85 -2.10 14.70
N TRP A 154 -16.85 -2.37 16.01
CA TRP A 154 -16.21 -3.55 16.58
C TRP A 154 -16.92 -4.85 16.21
N VAL A 155 -18.25 -4.83 16.10
CA VAL A 155 -19.03 -5.99 15.68
C VAL A 155 -18.83 -6.26 14.19
N VAL A 156 -18.77 -5.21 13.37
CA VAL A 156 -18.49 -5.34 11.94
C VAL A 156 -17.08 -5.87 11.69
N LEU A 157 -16.08 -5.32 12.39
CA LEU A 157 -14.70 -5.75 12.26
C LEU A 157 -14.50 -7.17 12.81
N GLY A 158 -14.92 -7.42 14.05
CA GLY A 158 -14.76 -8.72 14.71
C GLY A 158 -15.61 -9.80 14.04
N GLY A 159 -16.88 -9.53 13.77
CA GLY A 159 -17.77 -10.48 13.10
C GLY A 159 -17.35 -10.76 11.65
N GLY A 160 -16.94 -9.73 10.92
CA GLY A 160 -16.37 -9.88 9.58
C GLY A 160 -15.11 -10.74 9.57
N LEU A 161 -14.17 -10.48 10.50
CA LEU A 161 -12.94 -11.23 10.65
C LEU A 161 -13.20 -12.69 11.05
N VAL A 162 -14.04 -12.93 12.04
CA VAL A 162 -14.39 -14.30 12.47
C VAL A 162 -15.06 -15.08 11.34
N THR A 163 -15.93 -14.43 10.57
CA THR A 163 -16.59 -15.10 9.43
C THR A 163 -15.59 -15.39 8.31
N ALA A 164 -14.74 -14.42 7.95
CA ALA A 164 -13.74 -14.58 6.90
C ALA A 164 -12.67 -15.61 7.28
N VAL A 165 -12.12 -15.53 8.50
CA VAL A 165 -11.12 -16.49 8.99
C VAL A 165 -11.74 -17.86 9.25
N GLY A 166 -12.97 -17.92 9.75
CA GLY A 166 -13.69 -19.19 9.96
C GLY A 166 -13.94 -19.93 8.66
N THR A 167 -14.45 -19.24 7.62
CA THR A 167 -14.66 -19.84 6.30
C THR A 167 -13.34 -20.20 5.61
N LEU A 168 -12.28 -19.43 5.83
CA LEU A 168 -10.92 -19.73 5.37
C LEU A 168 -10.38 -21.02 5.99
N VAL A 169 -10.43 -21.13 7.31
CA VAL A 169 -9.98 -22.32 8.05
C VAL A 169 -10.82 -23.54 7.66
N ALA A 170 -12.14 -23.37 7.52
CA ALA A 170 -13.02 -24.43 7.08
C ALA A 170 -12.69 -24.92 5.65
N THR A 171 -12.40 -24.00 4.72
CA THR A 171 -12.01 -24.37 3.35
C THR A 171 -10.68 -25.11 3.33
N ARG A 172 -9.72 -24.68 4.17
CA ARG A 172 -8.41 -25.34 4.29
C ARG A 172 -8.45 -26.69 4.96
N ALA A 173 -9.33 -26.87 5.94
CA ALA A 173 -9.53 -28.15 6.62
C ALA A 173 -10.31 -29.16 5.76
N THR A 174 -11.00 -28.71 4.71
CA THR A 174 -11.77 -29.59 3.82
C THR A 174 -10.86 -30.21 2.76
N ASP A 175 -10.86 -31.54 2.71
CA ASP A 175 -10.12 -32.30 1.72
C ASP A 175 -10.49 -31.88 0.28
N PRO A 176 -9.51 -31.77 -0.64
CA PRO A 176 -9.77 -31.48 -2.06
C PRO A 176 -10.75 -32.45 -2.74
N ASP A 177 -10.87 -33.68 -2.21
CA ASP A 177 -11.73 -34.73 -2.75
C ASP A 177 -13.23 -34.39 -2.61
N ASN A 178 -13.59 -33.58 -1.60
CA ASN A 178 -14.95 -33.11 -1.37
C ASN A 178 -15.22 -31.82 -2.14
N TYR A 179 -15.28 -31.92 -3.48
CA TYR A 179 -15.45 -30.80 -4.41
C TYR A 179 -16.57 -29.82 -4.01
N ILE A 180 -17.77 -30.35 -3.76
CA ILE A 180 -18.96 -29.52 -3.48
C ILE A 180 -18.78 -28.71 -2.19
N GLN A 181 -18.35 -29.37 -1.11
CA GLN A 181 -18.15 -28.71 0.19
C GLN A 181 -17.06 -27.65 0.10
N LYS A 182 -15.97 -27.95 -0.60
CA LYS A 182 -14.85 -27.01 -0.76
C LYS A 182 -15.25 -25.75 -1.52
N HIS A 183 -15.98 -25.88 -2.63
CA HIS A 183 -16.46 -24.73 -3.39
C HIS A 183 -17.56 -23.94 -2.69
N LEU A 184 -18.40 -24.59 -1.88
CA LEU A 184 -19.36 -23.89 -1.03
C LEU A 184 -18.66 -23.07 0.06
N LEU A 185 -17.61 -23.60 0.68
CA LEU A 185 -16.84 -22.86 1.70
C LEU A 185 -16.01 -21.74 1.07
N TRP A 186 -15.40 -21.99 -0.10
CA TRP A 186 -14.70 -20.97 -0.88
C TRP A 186 -15.64 -19.83 -1.31
N SER A 187 -16.84 -20.16 -1.81
CA SER A 187 -17.83 -19.14 -2.15
C SER A 187 -18.37 -18.40 -0.93
N ALA A 188 -18.57 -19.08 0.21
CA ALA A 188 -18.91 -18.44 1.48
C ALA A 188 -17.81 -17.46 1.94
N PHE A 189 -16.55 -17.84 1.80
CA PHE A 189 -15.41 -16.97 2.03
C PHE A 189 -15.46 -15.73 1.12
N ASN A 190 -15.69 -15.91 -0.19
CA ASN A 190 -15.85 -14.80 -1.14
C ASN A 190 -17.00 -13.86 -0.77
N LEU A 191 -18.15 -14.41 -0.40
CA LEU A 191 -19.34 -13.64 -0.01
C LEU A 191 -19.13 -12.88 1.31
N SER A 192 -18.43 -13.47 2.27
CA SER A 192 -18.12 -12.80 3.53
C SER A 192 -17.22 -11.58 3.33
N ASN A 193 -16.18 -11.70 2.48
CA ASN A 193 -15.34 -10.58 2.09
C ASN A 193 -16.14 -9.53 1.29
N ALA A 194 -16.99 -9.97 0.34
CA ALA A 194 -17.85 -9.07 -0.41
C ALA A 194 -18.77 -8.23 0.48
N ALA A 195 -19.30 -8.82 1.56
CA ALA A 195 -20.13 -8.12 2.52
C ALA A 195 -19.38 -6.98 3.21
N VAL A 196 -18.13 -7.19 3.61
CA VAL A 196 -17.28 -6.15 4.23
C VAL A 196 -16.83 -5.11 3.20
N LEU A 197 -16.69 -5.48 1.92
CA LEU A 197 -16.32 -4.58 0.83
C LEU A 197 -17.48 -3.74 0.29
N ALA A 198 -18.73 -4.11 0.56
CA ALA A 198 -19.92 -3.41 0.05
C ALA A 198 -19.92 -1.89 0.31
N PRO A 199 -19.44 -1.34 1.45
CA PRO A 199 -19.32 0.10 1.66
C PRO A 199 -18.41 0.82 0.65
N LEU A 200 -17.46 0.13 0.00
CA LEU A 200 -16.62 0.77 -1.03
C LEU A 200 -17.42 1.27 -2.23
N PHE A 201 -18.62 0.75 -2.47
CA PHE A 201 -19.50 1.22 -3.54
C PHE A 201 -20.08 2.63 -3.31
N PHE A 202 -19.83 3.26 -2.15
CA PHE A 202 -20.02 4.70 -1.98
C PHE A 202 -19.03 5.54 -2.80
N TYR A 203 -17.86 4.99 -3.16
CA TYR A 203 -16.96 5.64 -4.10
C TYR A 203 -17.54 5.60 -5.52
N SER A 204 -17.16 6.58 -6.35
CA SER A 204 -17.62 6.60 -7.74
C SER A 204 -17.22 5.32 -8.49
N PRO A 205 -18.11 4.74 -9.33
CA PRO A 205 -17.79 3.54 -10.11
C PRO A 205 -16.53 3.69 -10.97
N ALA A 206 -16.22 4.92 -11.41
CA ALA A 206 -15.01 5.24 -12.16
C ALA A 206 -13.72 5.09 -11.34
N ILE A 207 -13.74 5.38 -10.02
CA ILE A 207 -12.59 5.11 -9.14
C ILE A 207 -12.41 3.60 -9.00
N LEU A 208 -13.49 2.87 -8.70
CA LEU A 208 -13.44 1.43 -8.46
C LEU A 208 -12.94 0.68 -9.71
N ALA A 209 -13.43 1.04 -10.90
CA ALA A 209 -12.98 0.45 -12.16
C ALA A 209 -11.48 0.70 -12.43
N ARG A 210 -11.00 1.93 -12.19
CA ARG A 210 -9.57 2.27 -12.34
C ARG A 210 -8.71 1.51 -11.33
N ALA A 211 -9.14 1.46 -10.08
CA ALA A 211 -8.44 0.73 -9.03
C ALA A 211 -8.35 -0.77 -9.34
N GLY A 212 -9.44 -1.37 -9.83
CA GLY A 212 -9.47 -2.76 -10.26
C GLY A 212 -8.48 -3.02 -11.40
N LEU A 213 -8.47 -2.16 -12.42
CA LEU A 213 -7.53 -2.27 -13.53
C LEU A 213 -6.06 -2.14 -13.07
N TYR A 214 -5.76 -1.20 -12.17
CA TYR A 214 -4.41 -1.05 -11.62
C TYR A 214 -4.00 -2.26 -10.78
N THR A 215 -4.92 -2.82 -10.00
CA THR A 215 -4.66 -4.01 -9.17
C THR A 215 -4.34 -5.23 -10.04
N VAL A 216 -5.12 -5.46 -11.10
CA VAL A 216 -4.84 -6.53 -12.08
C VAL A 216 -3.48 -6.34 -12.75
N GLY A 217 -3.12 -5.10 -13.11
CA GLY A 217 -1.81 -4.78 -13.66
C GLY A 217 -0.65 -5.09 -12.70
N VAL A 218 -0.79 -4.70 -11.42
CA VAL A 218 0.22 -4.92 -10.38
C VAL A 218 0.38 -6.40 -10.05
N ILE A 219 -0.72 -7.13 -9.86
CA ILE A 219 -0.65 -8.56 -9.54
C ILE A 219 -0.16 -9.34 -10.75
N GLY A 220 -0.60 -8.98 -11.96
CA GLY A 220 -0.11 -9.60 -13.20
C GLY A 220 1.38 -9.39 -13.42
N SER A 221 1.91 -8.19 -13.15
CA SER A 221 3.36 -7.93 -13.24
C SER A 221 4.15 -8.70 -12.19
N ILE A 222 3.69 -8.70 -10.95
CA ILE A 222 4.34 -9.44 -9.85
C ILE A 222 4.31 -10.94 -10.14
N ALA A 223 3.18 -11.47 -10.63
CA ALA A 223 3.04 -12.87 -11.02
C ALA A 223 4.01 -13.25 -12.14
N PHE A 224 4.16 -12.39 -13.15
CA PHE A 224 5.15 -12.61 -14.21
C PHE A 224 6.57 -12.68 -13.64
N VAL A 225 6.97 -11.71 -12.80
CA VAL A 225 8.29 -11.70 -12.18
C VAL A 225 8.48 -12.91 -11.26
N GLY A 226 7.49 -13.25 -10.42
CA GLY A 226 7.52 -14.37 -9.49
C GLY A 226 7.62 -15.73 -10.18
N ALA A 227 6.89 -15.91 -11.29
CA ALA A 227 6.93 -17.14 -12.08
C ALA A 227 8.26 -17.32 -12.85
N THR A 228 8.92 -16.21 -13.22
CA THR A 228 10.22 -16.24 -13.90
C THR A 228 11.42 -16.30 -12.96
N ALA A 229 11.22 -15.99 -11.67
CA ALA A 229 12.28 -15.95 -10.67
C ALA A 229 12.78 -17.34 -10.30
N LYS A 230 14.06 -17.43 -9.91
CA LYS A 230 14.65 -18.68 -9.41
C LYS A 230 13.84 -19.27 -8.27
N GLU A 231 13.79 -20.59 -8.29
CA GLU A 231 13.14 -21.43 -7.29
C GLU A 231 13.60 -21.06 -5.88
N ASP A 232 12.64 -21.00 -4.95
CA ASP A 232 12.80 -20.78 -3.50
C ASP A 232 13.42 -19.44 -3.04
N LYS A 233 13.78 -18.53 -3.96
CA LYS A 233 14.42 -17.24 -3.62
C LYS A 233 13.55 -16.32 -2.77
N TYR A 234 12.24 -16.27 -3.01
CA TYR A 234 11.29 -15.46 -2.25
C TYR A 234 10.58 -16.23 -1.15
N LEU A 235 10.74 -17.56 -1.06
CA LEU A 235 10.12 -18.37 0.01
C LEU A 235 10.69 -18.01 1.40
N TYR A 236 11.93 -17.53 1.47
CA TYR A 236 12.53 -17.00 2.71
C TYR A 236 11.93 -15.66 3.18
N LEU A 237 11.19 -14.96 2.33
CA LEU A 237 10.59 -13.67 2.68
C LEU A 237 9.35 -13.79 3.58
N GLY A 238 8.81 -15.01 3.79
CA GLY A 238 7.59 -15.20 4.58
C GLY A 238 7.67 -14.62 5.99
N GLY A 239 8.80 -14.80 6.70
CA GLY A 239 8.99 -14.25 8.05
C GLY A 239 8.92 -12.72 8.11
N PRO A 240 9.79 -12.01 7.35
CA PRO A 240 9.74 -10.55 7.26
C PRO A 240 8.41 -9.99 6.73
N LEU A 241 7.77 -10.68 5.78
CA LEU A 241 6.47 -10.27 5.23
C LEU A 241 5.36 -10.33 6.30
N LEU A 242 5.30 -11.40 7.09
CA LEU A 242 4.33 -11.50 8.19
C LEU A 242 4.52 -10.39 9.24
N ALA A 243 5.77 -10.04 9.56
CA ALA A 243 6.05 -8.89 10.43
C ALA A 243 5.56 -7.57 9.81
N GLY A 244 5.77 -7.38 8.50
CA GLY A 244 5.24 -6.24 7.75
C GLY A 244 3.71 -6.17 7.79
N VAL A 245 3.03 -7.29 7.60
CA VAL A 245 1.56 -7.38 7.68
C VAL A 245 1.06 -6.99 9.07
N ALA A 246 1.72 -7.44 10.13
CA ALA A 246 1.37 -7.08 11.50
C ALA A 246 1.47 -5.57 11.73
N VAL A 247 2.55 -4.93 11.26
CA VAL A 247 2.71 -3.47 11.35
C VAL A 247 1.60 -2.75 10.57
N VAL A 248 1.29 -3.21 9.37
CA VAL A 248 0.24 -2.60 8.54
C VAL A 248 -1.14 -2.79 9.16
N ALA A 249 -1.43 -3.97 9.73
CA ALA A 249 -2.68 -4.26 10.42
C ALA A 249 -2.86 -3.36 11.66
N LEU A 250 -1.82 -3.25 12.49
CA LEU A 250 -1.85 -2.34 13.64
C LEU A 250 -2.01 -0.87 13.22
N SER A 251 -1.33 -0.46 12.14
CA SER A 251 -1.47 0.90 11.58
C SER A 251 -2.87 1.16 11.04
N SER A 252 -3.56 0.14 10.50
CA SER A 252 -4.93 0.26 10.01
C SER A 252 -5.99 0.45 11.11
N LEU A 253 -5.66 0.09 12.35
CA LEU A 253 -6.48 0.37 13.53
C LEU A 253 -6.25 1.79 14.09
N GLY A 254 -5.20 2.47 13.64
CA GLY A 254 -4.82 3.82 14.07
C GLY A 254 -5.98 4.84 14.03
N PRO A 255 -6.73 4.95 12.92
CA PRO A 255 -7.87 5.87 12.81
C PRO A 255 -9.01 5.62 13.81
N MET A 256 -9.08 4.43 14.40
CA MET A 256 -10.13 4.04 15.33
C MET A 256 -9.74 4.27 16.79
N VAL A 257 -8.45 4.28 17.09
CA VAL A 257 -7.90 4.44 18.46
C VAL A 257 -7.36 5.85 18.69
N LEU A 258 -6.92 6.55 17.64
CA LEU A 258 -6.30 7.86 17.74
C LEU A 258 -7.32 9.00 17.54
N PRO A 259 -7.16 10.14 18.25
CA PRO A 259 -7.98 11.33 18.02
C PRO A 259 -7.81 11.86 16.59
N LEU A 260 -8.92 12.25 15.98
CA LEU A 260 -8.97 12.85 14.64
C LEU A 260 -8.04 14.08 14.57
N GLY A 261 -7.18 14.14 13.55
CA GLY A 261 -6.30 15.29 13.28
C GLY A 261 -4.89 15.22 13.89
N SER A 262 -4.53 14.13 14.58
CA SER A 262 -3.16 13.97 15.10
C SER A 262 -2.14 13.72 13.97
N ARG A 263 -0.91 14.22 14.12
CA ARG A 263 0.20 13.90 13.19
C ARG A 263 0.49 12.39 13.13
N ALA A 264 0.17 11.68 14.22
CA ALA A 264 0.24 10.22 14.29
C ALA A 264 -0.79 9.55 13.38
N LEU A 265 -2.00 10.12 13.23
CA LEU A 265 -3.02 9.63 12.30
C LEU A 265 -2.53 9.70 10.85
N VAL A 266 -2.03 10.86 10.42
CA VAL A 266 -1.51 11.04 9.05
C VAL A 266 -0.34 10.09 8.76
N ALA A 267 0.56 9.89 9.73
CA ALA A 267 1.65 8.93 9.60
C ALA A 267 1.14 7.48 9.52
N SER A 268 0.15 7.11 10.35
CA SER A 268 -0.44 5.76 10.35
C SER A 268 -1.25 5.48 9.08
N GLU A 269 -1.91 6.48 8.49
CA GLU A 269 -2.57 6.38 7.20
C GLU A 269 -1.55 6.19 6.07
N ALA A 270 -0.45 6.96 6.06
CA ALA A 270 0.59 6.80 5.04
C ALA A 270 1.31 5.44 5.14
N ILE A 271 1.67 5.00 6.35
CA ILE A 271 2.32 3.70 6.59
C ILE A 271 1.38 2.56 6.21
N SER A 272 0.12 2.64 6.61
CA SER A 272 -0.85 1.61 6.21
C SER A 272 -1.02 1.63 4.68
N LEU A 273 -1.34 2.76 4.06
CA LEU A 273 -1.61 2.83 2.62
C LEU A 273 -0.40 2.43 1.76
N TYR A 274 0.73 3.13 1.89
CA TYR A 274 1.89 2.91 1.02
C TYR A 274 2.78 1.77 1.50
N GLY A 275 3.01 1.66 2.81
CA GLY A 275 3.75 0.54 3.38
C GLY A 275 2.99 -0.77 3.20
N GLY A 276 1.67 -0.76 3.40
CA GLY A 276 0.82 -1.90 3.08
C GLY A 276 0.89 -2.29 1.62
N LEU A 277 0.78 -1.34 0.69
CA LEU A 277 0.88 -1.65 -0.75
C LEU A 277 2.19 -2.37 -1.10
N ALA A 278 3.32 -1.96 -0.50
CA ALA A 278 4.60 -2.64 -0.67
C ALA A 278 4.62 -4.04 -0.04
N VAL A 279 4.09 -4.19 1.18
CA VAL A 279 4.02 -5.48 1.89
C VAL A 279 3.14 -6.47 1.14
N PHE A 280 1.94 -6.07 0.71
CA PHE A 280 1.04 -6.96 -0.05
C PHE A 280 1.58 -7.27 -1.44
N GLY A 281 2.26 -6.33 -2.09
CA GLY A 281 2.99 -6.64 -3.33
C GLY A 281 4.08 -7.71 -3.11
N GLY A 282 4.80 -7.64 -1.98
CA GLY A 282 5.77 -8.66 -1.59
C GLY A 282 5.11 -10.00 -1.21
N LEU A 283 3.95 -9.98 -0.55
CA LEU A 283 3.16 -11.18 -0.28
C LEU A 283 2.70 -11.85 -1.57
N THR A 284 2.27 -11.07 -2.56
CA THR A 284 1.84 -11.63 -3.86
C THR A 284 3.01 -12.33 -4.55
N LEU A 285 4.21 -11.76 -4.45
CA LEU A 285 5.42 -12.40 -4.96
C LEU A 285 5.73 -13.72 -4.23
N TYR A 286 5.60 -13.71 -2.90
CA TYR A 286 5.76 -14.91 -2.06
C TYR A 286 4.73 -15.98 -2.40
N ASP A 287 3.44 -15.61 -2.53
CA ASP A 287 2.35 -16.53 -2.82
C ASP A 287 2.49 -17.15 -4.21
N VAL A 288 2.89 -16.36 -5.23
CA VAL A 288 3.18 -16.90 -6.56
C VAL A 288 4.31 -17.93 -6.52
N GLN A 289 5.37 -17.67 -5.75
CA GLN A 289 6.44 -18.66 -5.60
C GLN A 289 6.01 -19.89 -4.81
N LYS A 290 5.22 -19.71 -3.77
CA LYS A 290 4.65 -20.80 -2.98
C LYS A 290 3.76 -21.70 -3.85
N ILE A 291 2.95 -21.11 -4.73
CA ILE A 291 2.15 -21.87 -5.71
C ILE A 291 3.04 -22.70 -6.63
N MET A 292 4.14 -22.13 -7.13
CA MET A 292 5.08 -22.86 -7.97
C MET A 292 5.79 -23.99 -7.23
N HIS A 293 6.18 -23.75 -5.98
CA HIS A 293 6.76 -24.77 -5.11
C HIS A 293 5.77 -25.92 -4.86
N ASN A 294 4.51 -25.59 -4.51
CA ASN A 294 3.46 -26.58 -4.28
C ASN A 294 3.08 -27.34 -5.57
N ALA A 295 3.11 -26.68 -6.72
CA ALA A 295 2.93 -27.36 -8.00
C ALA A 295 3.99 -28.46 -8.22
N ARG A 296 5.26 -28.22 -7.87
CA ARG A 296 6.33 -29.24 -7.98
C ARG A 296 6.13 -30.39 -7.00
N LEU A 297 5.73 -30.08 -5.77
CA LEU A 297 5.43 -31.11 -4.78
C LEU A 297 4.25 -31.97 -5.23
N ALA A 298 3.23 -31.37 -5.85
CA ALA A 298 2.08 -32.07 -6.37
C ALA A 298 2.44 -32.94 -7.59
N ASP A 299 3.32 -32.45 -8.47
CA ASP A 299 3.83 -33.22 -9.62
C ASP A 299 4.60 -34.48 -9.16
N LYS A 300 5.35 -34.36 -8.05
CA LYS A 300 6.07 -35.48 -7.41
C LYS A 300 5.16 -36.39 -6.57
N GLY A 301 3.85 -36.12 -6.49
CA GLY A 301 2.90 -36.86 -5.67
C GLY A 301 3.10 -36.72 -4.16
N LEU A 302 3.89 -35.73 -3.71
CA LEU A 302 4.18 -35.49 -2.29
C LEU A 302 3.04 -34.73 -1.59
N ILE A 303 2.26 -33.95 -2.34
CA ILE A 303 1.06 -33.27 -1.86
C ILE A 303 -0.09 -33.47 -2.84
N LYS A 304 -1.33 -33.40 -2.36
CA LYS A 304 -2.51 -33.36 -3.23
C LYS A 304 -2.59 -31.98 -3.91
N LYS A 305 -3.01 -31.96 -5.17
CA LYS A 305 -3.29 -30.73 -5.92
C LYS A 305 -4.47 -29.99 -5.28
N ASP A 306 -4.25 -28.74 -4.90
CA ASP A 306 -5.25 -27.92 -4.22
C ASP A 306 -5.18 -26.46 -4.65
N THR A 307 -5.64 -26.20 -5.87
CA THR A 307 -5.62 -24.88 -6.50
C THR A 307 -6.56 -23.89 -5.82
N VAL A 308 -7.62 -24.36 -5.15
CA VAL A 308 -8.59 -23.52 -4.42
C VAL A 308 -7.95 -22.93 -3.16
N ASN A 309 -7.22 -23.73 -2.38
CA ASN A 309 -6.57 -23.21 -1.17
C ASN A 309 -5.47 -22.19 -1.48
N GLU A 310 -4.78 -22.36 -2.60
CA GLU A 310 -3.83 -21.37 -3.08
C GLU A 310 -4.52 -20.11 -3.63
N SER A 311 -5.65 -20.25 -4.33
CA SER A 311 -6.36 -19.11 -4.91
C SER A 311 -6.83 -18.13 -3.84
N ILE A 312 -7.21 -18.63 -2.66
CA ILE A 312 -7.64 -17.81 -1.53
C ILE A 312 -6.55 -16.84 -1.04
N SER A 313 -5.28 -17.26 -1.04
CA SER A 313 -4.18 -16.40 -0.60
C SER A 313 -3.98 -15.24 -1.59
N LEU A 314 -3.98 -15.55 -2.89
CA LEU A 314 -3.96 -14.54 -3.96
C LEU A 314 -5.19 -13.63 -3.96
N GLU A 315 -6.37 -14.15 -3.62
CA GLU A 315 -7.61 -13.37 -3.47
C GLU A 315 -7.50 -12.35 -2.33
N LEU A 316 -6.94 -12.75 -1.18
CA LEU A 316 -6.71 -11.84 -0.06
C LEU A 316 -5.72 -10.73 -0.42
N ASP A 317 -4.63 -11.08 -1.10
CA ASP A 317 -3.67 -10.10 -1.61
C ASP A 317 -4.32 -9.12 -2.60
N PHE A 318 -5.18 -9.64 -3.50
CA PHE A 318 -5.95 -8.82 -4.40
C PHE A 318 -6.79 -7.78 -3.66
N ILE A 319 -7.58 -8.22 -2.69
CA ILE A 319 -8.45 -7.32 -1.91
C ILE A 319 -7.60 -6.28 -1.18
N ASN A 320 -6.50 -6.69 -0.54
CA ASN A 320 -5.65 -5.79 0.23
C ASN A 320 -4.98 -4.71 -0.64
N ILE A 321 -4.50 -5.06 -1.82
CA ILE A 321 -3.95 -4.11 -2.79
C ILE A 321 -5.08 -3.21 -3.33
N PHE A 322 -6.21 -3.80 -3.70
CA PHE A 322 -7.37 -3.09 -4.28
C PHE A 322 -7.91 -2.00 -3.35
N ILE A 323 -8.19 -2.32 -2.08
CA ILE A 323 -8.71 -1.36 -1.10
C ILE A 323 -7.76 -0.16 -0.98
N ARG A 324 -6.45 -0.41 -0.91
CA ARG A 324 -5.44 0.66 -0.77
C ARG A 324 -5.41 1.55 -2.00
N ILE A 325 -5.45 0.97 -3.20
CA ILE A 325 -5.53 1.73 -4.45
C ILE A 325 -6.83 2.55 -4.49
N VAL A 326 -7.98 1.99 -4.11
CA VAL A 326 -9.25 2.72 -4.01
C VAL A 326 -9.13 3.89 -3.04
N GLN A 327 -8.55 3.69 -1.86
CA GLN A 327 -8.34 4.74 -0.86
C GLN A 327 -7.43 5.86 -1.39
N ILE A 328 -6.31 5.52 -2.02
CA ILE A 328 -5.39 6.50 -2.63
C ILE A 328 -6.11 7.33 -3.70
N LEU A 329 -6.84 6.68 -4.62
CA LEU A 329 -7.59 7.38 -5.67
C LEU A 329 -8.73 8.23 -5.08
N GLY A 330 -9.39 7.74 -4.02
CA GLY A 330 -10.44 8.45 -3.31
C GLY A 330 -9.93 9.73 -2.65
N GLN A 331 -8.81 9.66 -1.93
CA GLN A 331 -8.16 10.82 -1.30
C GLN A 331 -7.71 11.86 -2.33
N GLN A 332 -7.14 11.43 -3.46
CA GLN A 332 -6.74 12.33 -4.54
C GLN A 332 -7.93 13.07 -5.16
N GLN A 333 -9.09 12.42 -5.28
CA GLN A 333 -10.30 13.08 -5.79
C GLN A 333 -10.86 14.09 -4.79
N GLN A 334 -10.78 13.79 -3.48
CA GLN A 334 -11.22 14.71 -2.43
C GLN A 334 -10.33 15.95 -2.33
N ASN A 335 -9.01 15.80 -2.47
CA ASN A 335 -8.06 16.93 -2.47
C ASN A 335 -8.15 17.84 -3.71
N ARG A 336 -8.85 17.41 -4.77
CA ARG A 336 -9.07 18.20 -5.99
C ARG A 336 -10.40 18.97 -5.98
N ARG A 337 -11.25 18.74 -4.98
CA ARG A 337 -12.51 19.46 -4.76
C ARG A 337 -12.30 20.52 -3.69
#